data_AF-A0A9D1C3G4-F1
#
_entry.id   AF-A0A9D1C3G4-F1
#
_cell.length_a   1.000
_cell.length_b   1.000
_cell.length_c   1.000
_cell.angle_alpha   90.00
_cell.angle_beta   90.00
_cell.angle_gamma   90.00
#
_symmetry.space_group_name_H-M   'P 1'
#
loop_
_entity.id
_entity.type
_entity.pdbx_description
1 polymer ?
#
loop_
_entity_poly.entity_id
_entity_poly.type
_entity_poly.pdbx_seq_one_letter_code
_entity_poly.pdbx_strand_id
1 'polypeptide(L)'
;MIGFYDYTVILTYVSLLSSVFGITQAIDGRFRTAIVCLAISGLCDMFDGKIARTKKNRTDDQKLFGVQIDSLCDVICFGIFPVVICYILGVRGVLGGIAIAYYSICSVIRLGFFNVLETNRQIKEDGANKYYYGLPITSITMILPVVFLLSFVISAYAFKWVLLGMLFIVGTLFILKFRLRKPTNKQLIILVIIVSFIVSFILLYSDYYIKHNIVKEKALINDFYE
;
A
#
# COMPACT_ATOMS: atom_id res chain seq x y z
N MET A 1 -13.77 -26.20 -1.88
CA MET A 1 -12.58 -25.36 -1.56
C MET A 1 -12.88 -24.58 -0.30
N ILE A 2 -11.90 -24.39 0.58
CA ILE A 2 -12.07 -23.56 1.79
C ILE A 2 -12.10 -22.09 1.35
N GLY A 3 -13.06 -21.31 1.84
CA GLY A 3 -13.19 -19.86 1.57
C GLY A 3 -14.38 -19.47 0.69
N PHE A 4 -14.63 -18.15 0.61
CA PHE A 4 -15.66 -17.55 -0.26
C PHE A 4 -14.99 -16.86 -1.46
N TYR A 5 -15.51 -17.13 -2.67
CA TYR A 5 -14.91 -16.69 -3.95
C TYR A 5 -15.83 -15.76 -4.75
N ASP A 6 -16.51 -14.88 -4.05
CA ASP A 6 -17.39 -13.90 -4.67
C ASP A 6 -16.60 -12.85 -5.47
N TYR A 7 -17.24 -12.23 -6.47
CA TYR A 7 -16.65 -11.14 -7.28
C TYR A 7 -16.08 -9.98 -6.45
N THR A 8 -16.61 -9.79 -5.24
CA THR A 8 -16.13 -8.83 -4.26
C THR A 8 -14.74 -9.19 -3.73
N VAL A 9 -14.45 -10.46 -3.47
CA VAL A 9 -13.14 -10.90 -2.94
C VAL A 9 -12.13 -11.11 -4.07
N ILE A 10 -12.61 -11.41 -5.28
CA ILE A 10 -11.76 -11.53 -6.47
C ILE A 10 -11.00 -10.22 -6.72
N LEU A 11 -11.62 -9.06 -6.50
CA LEU A 11 -10.94 -7.79 -6.68
C LEU A 11 -9.81 -7.58 -5.65
N THR A 12 -10.03 -7.97 -4.40
CA THR A 12 -8.99 -8.04 -3.38
C THR A 12 -7.80 -8.90 -3.83
N TYR A 13 -8.08 -10.08 -4.39
CA TYR A 13 -7.04 -10.98 -4.89
C TYR A 13 -6.30 -10.41 -6.10
N VAL A 14 -6.97 -9.69 -7.01
CA VAL A 14 -6.31 -8.98 -8.11
C VAL A 14 -5.38 -7.89 -7.58
N SER A 15 -5.81 -7.14 -6.55
CA SER A 15 -4.95 -6.15 -5.88
C SER A 15 -3.69 -6.80 -5.30
N LEU A 16 -3.84 -7.94 -4.62
CA LEU A 16 -2.74 -8.71 -4.06
C LEU A 16 -1.79 -9.22 -5.15
N LEU A 17 -2.31 -9.83 -6.21
CA LEU A 17 -1.50 -10.32 -7.33
C LEU A 17 -0.71 -9.19 -8.00
N SER A 18 -1.33 -8.02 -8.17
CA SER A 18 -0.65 -6.83 -8.70
C SER A 18 0.48 -6.37 -7.78
N SER A 19 0.27 -6.35 -6.46
CA SER A 19 1.31 -6.01 -5.48
C SER A 19 2.45 -7.02 -5.46
N VAL A 20 2.15 -8.32 -5.50
CA VAL A 20 3.18 -9.39 -5.53
C VAL A 20 4.04 -9.26 -6.79
N PHE A 21 3.42 -9.07 -7.95
CA PHE A 21 4.16 -8.78 -9.18
C PHE A 21 4.94 -7.46 -9.08
N GLY A 22 4.37 -6.43 -8.48
CA GLY A 22 5.06 -5.17 -8.22
C GLY A 22 6.30 -5.33 -7.34
N ILE A 23 6.24 -6.19 -6.32
CA ILE A 23 7.37 -6.53 -5.44
C ILE A 23 8.49 -7.20 -6.25
N THR A 24 8.17 -8.18 -7.10
CA THR A 24 9.19 -8.83 -7.95
C THR A 24 9.84 -7.82 -8.89
N GLN A 25 9.05 -6.93 -9.49
CA GLN A 25 9.56 -5.86 -10.34
C GLN A 25 10.46 -4.87 -9.56
N ALA A 26 10.15 -4.57 -8.31
CA ALA A 26 11.00 -3.73 -7.46
C ALA A 26 12.35 -4.41 -7.17
N ILE A 27 12.35 -5.72 -6.89
CA ILE A 27 13.56 -6.53 -6.67
C ILE A 27 14.44 -6.56 -7.92
N ASP A 28 13.84 -6.67 -9.10
CA ASP A 28 14.55 -6.61 -10.39
C ASP A 28 15.03 -5.20 -10.76
N GLY A 29 14.82 -4.19 -9.91
CA GLY A 29 15.19 -2.81 -10.15
C GLY A 29 14.25 -2.04 -11.10
N ARG A 30 13.12 -2.64 -11.50
CA ARG A 30 12.11 -2.05 -12.38
C ARG A 30 11.10 -1.21 -11.58
N PHE A 31 11.59 -0.18 -10.88
CA PHE A 31 10.78 0.64 -9.95
C PHE A 31 9.59 1.34 -10.61
N ARG A 32 9.67 1.70 -11.90
CA ARG A 32 8.55 2.29 -12.64
C ARG A 32 7.36 1.34 -12.66
N THR A 33 7.59 0.09 -13.01
CA THR A 33 6.54 -0.94 -13.03
C THR A 33 6.05 -1.22 -11.62
N ALA A 34 6.93 -1.28 -10.62
CA ALA A 34 6.53 -1.47 -9.23
C ALA A 34 5.57 -0.36 -8.75
N ILE A 35 5.87 0.91 -9.05
CA ILE A 35 5.00 2.04 -8.69
C ILE A 35 3.66 2.00 -9.43
N VAL A 36 3.65 1.60 -10.70
CA VAL A 36 2.41 1.36 -11.46
C VAL A 36 1.58 0.27 -10.79
N CYS A 37 2.19 -0.85 -10.41
CA CYS A 37 1.51 -1.93 -9.69
C CYS A 37 0.91 -1.44 -8.38
N LEU A 38 1.66 -0.65 -7.60
CA LEU A 38 1.14 -0.07 -6.35
C LEU A 38 -0.09 0.81 -6.60
N ALA A 39 -0.07 1.62 -7.67
CA ALA A 39 -1.20 2.45 -8.06
C ALA A 39 -2.41 1.62 -8.52
N ILE A 40 -2.18 0.53 -9.26
CA ILE A 40 -3.22 -0.41 -9.68
C ILE A 40 -3.85 -1.09 -8.44
N SER A 41 -3.05 -1.57 -7.50
CA SER A 41 -3.55 -2.14 -6.24
C SER A 41 -4.38 -1.14 -5.44
N GLY A 42 -3.92 0.12 -5.35
CA GLY A 42 -4.68 1.21 -4.75
C GLY A 42 -6.03 1.47 -5.42
N LEU A 43 -6.04 1.45 -6.76
CA LEU A 43 -7.26 1.61 -7.54
C LEU A 43 -8.24 0.46 -7.28
N CYS A 44 -7.75 -0.79 -7.27
CA CYS A 44 -8.54 -1.98 -6.99
C CYS A 44 -9.18 -1.92 -5.60
N ASP A 45 -8.43 -1.56 -4.57
CA ASP A 45 -8.94 -1.40 -3.19
C ASP A 45 -10.05 -0.33 -3.10
N MET A 46 -9.83 0.83 -3.72
CA MET A 46 -10.82 1.92 -3.75
C MET A 46 -12.14 1.50 -4.40
N PHE A 47 -12.09 0.56 -5.35
CA PHE A 47 -13.27 -0.02 -5.99
C PHE A 47 -13.86 -1.20 -5.21
N ASP A 48 -13.03 -2.02 -4.54
CA ASP A 48 -13.49 -3.18 -3.76
C ASP A 48 -14.49 -2.75 -2.69
N GLY A 49 -14.15 -1.75 -1.87
CA GLY A 49 -15.06 -1.23 -0.86
C GLY A 49 -16.39 -0.70 -1.42
N LYS A 50 -16.47 -0.30 -2.70
CA LYS A 50 -17.74 0.10 -3.34
C LYS A 50 -18.50 -1.09 -3.91
N ILE A 51 -17.80 -2.01 -4.56
CA ILE A 51 -18.35 -3.22 -5.17
C ILE A 51 -18.86 -4.17 -4.08
N ALA A 52 -18.17 -4.25 -2.94
CA ALA A 52 -18.62 -4.95 -1.75
C ALA A 52 -19.99 -4.48 -1.23
N ARG A 53 -20.34 -3.19 -1.44
CA ARG A 53 -21.60 -2.56 -1.00
C ARG A 53 -22.76 -2.74 -1.98
N THR A 54 -22.50 -3.14 -3.24
CA THR A 54 -23.58 -3.36 -4.22
C THR A 54 -24.25 -4.73 -4.07
N LYS A 55 -23.58 -5.70 -3.42
CA LYS A 55 -24.12 -7.04 -3.19
C LYS A 55 -25.14 -7.03 -2.04
N LYS A 56 -26.43 -7.00 -2.37
CA LYS A 56 -27.55 -6.98 -1.40
C LYS A 56 -27.76 -8.29 -0.64
N ASN A 57 -27.34 -9.43 -1.19
CA ASN A 57 -27.58 -10.78 -0.62
C ASN A 57 -26.29 -11.44 -0.11
N ARG A 58 -25.57 -10.79 0.81
CA ARG A 58 -24.40 -11.39 1.48
C ARG A 58 -24.80 -11.94 2.84
N THR A 59 -24.39 -13.18 3.13
CA THR A 59 -24.45 -13.73 4.49
C THR A 59 -23.50 -12.97 5.39
N ASP A 60 -23.73 -12.99 6.70
CA ASP A 60 -22.86 -12.29 7.64
C ASP A 60 -21.45 -12.90 7.68
N ASP A 61 -21.32 -14.21 7.51
CA ASP A 61 -20.04 -14.89 7.35
C ASP A 61 -19.26 -14.41 6.10
N GLN A 62 -19.95 -14.19 4.97
CA GLN A 62 -19.31 -13.67 3.75
C GLN A 62 -18.79 -12.24 3.94
N LYS A 63 -19.52 -11.41 4.70
CA LYS A 63 -19.09 -10.04 5.01
C LYS A 63 -17.87 -10.08 5.93
N LEU A 64 -17.93 -10.85 7.03
CA LEU A 64 -16.83 -10.98 7.99
C LEU A 64 -15.58 -11.53 7.31
N PHE A 65 -15.70 -12.60 6.52
CA PHE A 65 -14.59 -13.15 5.76
C PHE A 65 -14.00 -12.13 4.78
N GLY A 66 -14.85 -11.41 4.04
CA GLY A 66 -14.42 -10.36 3.12
C GLY A 66 -13.59 -9.28 3.82
N VAL A 67 -14.05 -8.76 4.96
CA VAL A 67 -13.32 -7.73 5.72
C VAL A 67 -11.96 -8.25 6.23
N GLN A 68 -11.88 -9.50 6.65
CA GLN A 68 -10.62 -10.10 7.11
C GLN A 68 -9.63 -10.30 5.96
N ILE A 69 -10.08 -10.83 4.83
CA ILE A 69 -9.23 -11.04 3.65
C ILE A 69 -8.74 -9.70 3.09
N ASP A 70 -9.61 -8.69 3.02
CA ASP A 70 -9.28 -7.32 2.63
C ASP A 70 -8.15 -6.75 3.50
N SER A 71 -8.32 -6.81 4.83
CA SER A 71 -7.29 -6.35 5.77
C SER A 71 -5.96 -7.09 5.62
N LEU A 72 -5.97 -8.41 5.39
CA LEU A 72 -4.75 -9.20 5.18
C LEU A 72 -4.04 -8.83 3.88
N CYS A 73 -4.81 -8.62 2.80
CA CYS A 73 -4.28 -8.19 1.52
C CYS A 73 -3.72 -6.77 1.60
N ASP A 74 -4.37 -5.87 2.32
CA ASP A 74 -3.92 -4.49 2.56
C ASP A 74 -2.59 -4.41 3.28
N VAL A 75 -2.33 -5.29 4.26
CA VAL A 75 -1.01 -5.37 4.90
C VAL A 75 0.07 -5.63 3.85
N ILE A 76 -0.18 -6.54 2.90
CA ILE A 76 0.80 -6.87 1.87
C ILE A 76 0.91 -5.71 0.86
N CYS A 77 -0.21 -5.19 0.36
CA CYS A 77 -0.27 -4.20 -0.71
C CYS A 77 0.22 -2.81 -0.28
N PHE A 78 -0.10 -2.39 0.95
CA PHE A 78 0.12 -1.01 1.42
C PHE A 78 1.02 -0.93 2.66
N GLY A 79 1.18 -2.02 3.39
CA GLY A 79 2.16 -2.14 4.47
C GLY A 79 3.53 -2.57 3.96
N ILE A 80 3.61 -3.77 3.38
CA ILE A 80 4.88 -4.42 3.03
C ILE A 80 5.42 -3.96 1.68
N PHE A 81 4.58 -3.85 0.66
CA PHE A 81 5.07 -3.49 -0.67
C PHE A 81 5.78 -2.12 -0.72
N PRO A 82 5.25 -1.02 -0.14
CA PRO A 82 5.97 0.24 -0.05
C PRO A 82 7.28 0.16 0.73
N VAL A 83 7.31 -0.66 1.79
CA VAL A 83 8.52 -0.93 2.57
C VAL A 83 9.60 -1.58 1.72
N VAL A 84 9.25 -2.58 0.92
CA VAL A 84 10.18 -3.25 0.01
C VAL A 84 10.74 -2.27 -1.01
N ILE A 85 9.88 -1.44 -1.64
CA ILE A 85 10.33 -0.39 -2.56
C ILE A 85 11.34 0.54 -1.86
N CYS A 86 11.03 1.05 -0.68
CA CYS A 86 11.90 1.97 0.06
C CYS A 86 13.25 1.31 0.47
N TYR A 87 13.22 0.05 0.90
CA TYR A 87 14.42 -0.70 1.28
C TYR A 87 15.37 -0.86 0.10
N ILE A 88 14.84 -1.23 -1.07
CA ILE A 88 15.64 -1.43 -2.28
C ILE A 88 16.20 -0.09 -2.77
N LEU A 89 15.41 0.99 -2.70
CA LEU A 89 15.82 2.36 -3.06
C LEU A 89 16.86 3.00 -2.14
N GLY A 90 17.19 2.38 -1.00
CA GLY A 90 18.35 2.76 -0.19
C GLY A 90 18.09 2.98 1.30
N VAL A 91 16.87 2.77 1.79
CA VAL A 91 16.55 2.78 3.24
C VAL A 91 17.10 1.51 3.90
N ARG A 92 18.44 1.46 4.03
CA ARG A 92 19.22 0.33 4.56
C ARG A 92 20.04 0.73 5.80
N GLY A 93 20.58 -0.28 6.48
CA GLY A 93 21.32 -0.13 7.75
C GLY A 93 20.37 -0.09 8.95
N VAL A 94 20.92 0.11 10.16
CA VAL A 94 20.15 0.05 11.42
C VAL A 94 18.96 1.01 11.42
N LEU A 95 19.19 2.28 11.05
CA LEU A 95 18.11 3.28 10.98
C LEU A 95 17.04 2.92 9.93
N GLY A 96 17.47 2.38 8.78
CA GLY A 96 16.54 1.92 7.75
C GLY A 96 15.69 0.75 8.23
N GLY A 97 16.31 -0.24 8.89
CA GLY A 97 15.65 -1.38 9.51
C GLY A 97 14.60 -0.98 10.54
N ILE A 98 14.93 -0.01 11.42
CA ILE A 98 13.98 0.54 12.39
C ILE A 98 12.81 1.23 11.68
N ALA A 99 13.08 2.05 10.66
CA ALA A 99 12.04 2.78 9.94
C ALA A 99 11.03 1.84 9.24
N ILE A 100 11.52 0.81 8.54
CA ILE A 100 10.65 -0.15 7.85
C ILE A 100 9.86 -1.02 8.83
N ALA A 101 10.47 -1.41 9.95
CA ALA A 101 9.79 -2.17 11.00
C ALA A 101 8.70 -1.32 11.67
N TYR A 102 9.02 -0.06 11.99
CA TYR A 102 8.07 0.89 12.56
C TYR A 102 6.87 1.12 11.64
N TYR A 103 7.10 1.40 10.35
CA TYR A 103 6.02 1.57 9.37
C TYR A 103 5.14 0.32 9.25
N SER A 104 5.77 -0.86 9.21
CA SER A 104 5.06 -2.15 9.13
C SER A 104 4.17 -2.39 10.34
N ILE A 105 4.67 -2.14 11.55
CA ILE A 105 3.90 -2.26 12.80
C ILE A 105 2.74 -1.26 12.81
N CYS A 106 3.00 0.00 12.45
CA CYS A 106 1.95 1.03 12.38
C CYS A 106 0.84 0.66 11.38
N SER A 107 1.22 0.06 10.25
CA SER A 107 0.30 -0.43 9.22
C SER A 107 -0.63 -1.52 9.76
N VAL A 108 -0.09 -2.50 10.49
CA VAL A 108 -0.88 -3.57 11.11
C VAL A 108 -1.79 -3.03 12.22
N ILE A 109 -1.27 -2.15 13.09
CA ILE A 109 -2.07 -1.51 14.16
C ILE A 109 -3.25 -0.74 13.56
N ARG A 110 -3.01 -0.01 12.47
CA ARG A 110 -4.03 0.76 11.77
C ARG A 110 -5.17 -0.12 11.26
N LEU A 111 -4.84 -1.22 10.60
CA LEU A 111 -5.83 -2.16 10.06
C LEU A 111 -6.57 -2.90 11.19
N GLY A 112 -5.87 -3.29 12.26
CA GLY A 112 -6.51 -3.87 13.45
C GLY A 112 -7.51 -2.92 14.11
N PHE A 113 -7.13 -1.65 14.28
CA PHE A 113 -8.03 -0.61 14.79
C PHE A 113 -9.25 -0.44 13.88
N PHE A 114 -9.05 -0.38 12.57
CA PHE A 114 -10.13 -0.19 11.61
C PHE A 114 -11.11 -1.38 11.61
N ASN A 115 -10.58 -2.60 11.56
CA ASN A 115 -11.38 -3.83 11.51
C ASN A 115 -12.24 -4.02 12.77
N VAL A 116 -11.69 -3.73 13.95
CA VAL A 116 -12.38 -3.96 15.24
C VAL A 116 -13.12 -2.71 15.73
N LEU A 117 -12.42 -1.59 15.91
CA LEU A 117 -12.94 -0.45 16.66
C LEU A 117 -13.78 0.48 15.77
N GLU A 118 -13.34 0.74 14.54
CA GLU A 118 -14.09 1.61 13.62
C GLU A 118 -15.38 0.91 13.13
N THR A 119 -15.33 -0.39 12.82
CA THR A 119 -16.52 -1.17 12.45
C THR A 119 -17.58 -1.14 13.56
N ASN A 120 -17.18 -1.37 14.81
CA ASN A 120 -18.09 -1.31 15.96
C ASN A 120 -18.70 0.08 16.15
N ARG A 121 -17.93 1.16 15.91
CA ARG A 121 -18.43 2.53 16.00
C ARG A 121 -19.44 2.85 14.91
N GLN A 122 -19.20 2.40 13.68
CA GLN A 122 -20.12 2.61 12.55
C GLN A 122 -21.48 1.91 12.76
N ILE A 123 -21.53 0.84 13.56
CA ILE A 123 -22.77 0.15 13.94
C ILE A 123 -23.52 0.91 15.05
N LYS A 124 -22.79 1.53 15.99
CA LYS A 124 -23.38 2.12 17.22
C LYS A 124 -23.71 3.61 17.13
N GLU A 125 -22.97 4.38 16.34
CA GLU A 125 -23.06 5.84 16.29
C GLU A 125 -23.63 6.34 14.96
N ASP A 126 -24.76 7.03 15.02
CA ASP A 126 -25.38 7.60 13.84
C ASP A 126 -24.53 8.75 13.27
N GLY A 127 -24.20 8.71 11.97
CA GLY A 127 -23.32 9.68 11.32
C GLY A 127 -21.80 9.42 11.47
N ALA A 128 -21.37 8.39 12.22
CA ALA A 128 -19.97 7.97 12.32
C ALA A 128 -19.33 7.64 10.97
N ASN A 129 -20.15 7.25 9.98
CA ASN A 129 -19.73 6.91 8.63
C ASN A 129 -19.10 8.06 7.83
N LYS A 130 -19.15 9.31 8.30
CA LYS A 130 -18.61 10.49 7.57
C LYS A 130 -17.13 10.80 7.82
N TYR A 131 -16.52 10.19 8.84
CA TYR A 131 -15.13 10.45 9.23
C TYR A 131 -14.35 9.15 9.46
N TYR A 132 -13.02 9.21 9.27
CA TYR A 132 -12.04 8.22 9.71
C TYR A 132 -11.19 8.82 10.84
N TYR A 133 -10.77 7.99 11.79
CA TYR A 133 -9.67 8.36 12.69
C TYR A 133 -8.35 7.91 12.09
N GLY A 134 -7.37 8.81 12.00
CA GLY A 134 -6.05 8.54 11.42
C GLY A 134 -6.05 8.45 9.89
N LEU A 135 -4.85 8.38 9.30
CA LEU A 135 -4.67 8.31 7.85
C LEU A 135 -5.01 6.89 7.33
N PRO A 136 -5.81 6.71 6.27
CA PRO A 136 -6.03 5.41 5.64
C PRO A 136 -4.73 4.81 5.12
N ILE A 137 -4.52 3.49 5.27
CA ILE A 137 -3.29 2.82 4.83
C ILE A 137 -3.07 2.98 3.32
N THR A 138 -4.17 2.98 2.55
CA THR A 138 -4.20 3.13 1.09
C THR A 138 -3.67 4.48 0.61
N SER A 139 -3.52 5.47 1.49
CA SER A 139 -2.93 6.78 1.17
C SER A 139 -1.49 6.69 0.64
N ILE A 140 -0.76 5.61 0.98
CA ILE A 140 0.60 5.39 0.49
C ILE A 140 0.67 5.27 -1.03
N THR A 141 -0.42 4.83 -1.68
CA THR A 141 -0.55 4.70 -3.13
C THR A 141 -0.47 6.04 -3.86
N MET A 142 -0.70 7.15 -3.15
CA MET A 142 -0.48 8.51 -3.65
C MET A 142 0.85 9.09 -3.15
N ILE A 143 1.15 8.90 -1.87
CA ILE A 143 2.31 9.53 -1.23
C ILE A 143 3.61 8.98 -1.84
N LEU A 144 3.72 7.67 -2.03
CA LEU A 144 4.95 7.06 -2.52
C LEU A 144 5.29 7.47 -3.97
N PRO A 145 4.35 7.44 -4.96
CA PRO A 145 4.64 7.96 -6.29
C PRO A 145 5.04 9.44 -6.30
N VAL A 146 4.37 10.29 -5.51
CA VAL A 146 4.72 11.71 -5.39
C VAL A 146 6.13 11.87 -4.84
N VAL A 147 6.48 11.16 -3.77
CA VAL A 147 7.82 11.20 -3.20
C VAL A 147 8.84 10.68 -4.20
N PHE A 148 8.52 9.64 -4.97
CA PHE A 148 9.39 9.12 -6.01
C PHE A 148 9.72 10.15 -7.09
N LEU A 149 8.82 11.09 -7.42
CA LEU A 149 9.14 12.20 -8.35
C LEU A 149 10.30 13.07 -7.86
N LEU A 150 10.47 13.21 -6.54
CA LEU A 150 11.58 13.99 -5.98
C LEU A 150 12.93 13.38 -6.33
N SER A 151 13.00 12.08 -6.58
CA SER A 151 14.24 11.39 -6.98
C SER A 151 14.84 11.92 -8.28
N PHE A 152 14.05 12.61 -9.12
CA PHE A 152 14.52 13.24 -10.36
C PHE A 152 15.16 14.61 -10.15
N VAL A 153 14.90 15.25 -9.00
CA VAL A 153 15.32 16.64 -8.74
C VAL A 153 16.43 16.70 -7.69
N ILE A 154 16.44 15.78 -6.72
CA ILE A 154 17.38 15.81 -5.60
C ILE A 154 18.43 14.70 -5.70
N SER A 155 19.55 14.87 -4.99
CA SER A 155 20.60 13.86 -4.93
C SER A 155 20.12 12.56 -4.28
N ALA A 156 20.70 11.42 -4.68
CA ALA A 156 20.35 10.11 -4.12
C ALA A 156 20.51 10.05 -2.59
N TYR A 157 21.49 10.77 -2.04
CA TYR A 157 21.68 10.88 -0.59
C TYR A 157 20.52 11.62 0.09
N ALA A 158 20.10 12.77 -0.45
CA ALA A 158 18.94 13.50 0.07
C ALA A 158 17.65 12.68 -0.08
N PHE A 159 17.46 12.00 -1.21
CA PHE A 159 16.30 11.16 -1.48
C PHE A 159 16.15 10.02 -0.46
N LYS A 160 17.25 9.37 -0.06
CA LYS A 160 17.24 8.37 1.00
C LYS A 160 16.66 8.91 2.31
N TRP A 161 17.07 10.11 2.71
CA TRP A 161 16.55 10.75 3.94
C TRP A 161 15.07 11.13 3.81
N VAL A 162 14.63 11.56 2.62
CA VAL A 162 13.22 11.82 2.34
C VAL A 162 12.38 10.54 2.48
N LEU A 163 12.84 9.40 1.93
CA LEU A 163 12.15 8.12 2.07
C LEU A 163 12.05 7.68 3.54
N LEU A 164 13.15 7.82 4.29
CA LEU A 164 13.17 7.50 5.72
C LEU A 164 12.18 8.38 6.50
N GLY A 165 12.21 9.69 6.27
CA GLY A 165 11.26 10.63 6.88
C GLY A 165 9.81 10.32 6.51
N MET A 166 9.54 9.97 5.24
CA MET A 166 8.22 9.57 4.76
C MET A 166 7.70 8.34 5.53
N LEU A 167 8.50 7.28 5.67
CA LEU A 167 8.07 6.08 6.41
C LEU A 167 7.73 6.40 7.87
N PHE A 168 8.52 7.22 8.55
CA PHE A 168 8.20 7.65 9.91
C PHE A 168 6.93 8.50 9.97
N ILE A 169 6.84 9.55 9.15
CA ILE A 169 5.70 10.48 9.17
C ILE A 169 4.41 9.75 8.83
N VAL A 170 4.38 8.97 7.74
CA VAL A 170 3.18 8.24 7.33
C VAL A 170 2.81 7.17 8.35
N GLY A 171 3.79 6.42 8.86
CA GLY A 171 3.56 5.44 9.94
C GLY A 171 2.93 6.07 11.17
N THR A 172 3.44 7.21 11.62
CA THR A 172 2.84 7.96 12.74
C THR A 172 1.43 8.46 12.40
N LEU A 173 1.21 8.99 11.19
CA LEU A 173 -0.12 9.44 10.75
C LEU A 173 -1.16 8.32 10.70
N PHE A 174 -0.76 7.07 10.50
CA PHE A 174 -1.67 5.92 10.58
C PHE A 174 -2.24 5.74 12.00
N ILE A 175 -1.43 5.93 13.03
CA ILE A 175 -1.82 5.68 14.43
C ILE A 175 -2.34 6.94 15.15
N LEU A 176 -2.12 8.14 14.59
CA LEU A 176 -2.58 9.39 15.20
C LEU A 176 -4.10 9.52 15.17
N LYS A 177 -4.66 9.95 16.31
CA LYS A 177 -6.10 10.16 16.49
C LYS A 177 -6.52 11.54 16.02
N PHE A 178 -6.55 11.76 14.71
CA PHE A 178 -7.16 12.95 14.10
C PHE A 178 -8.36 12.56 13.24
N ARG A 179 -9.34 13.46 13.11
CA ARG A 179 -10.55 13.22 12.29
C ARG A 179 -10.28 13.61 10.84
N LEU A 180 -10.27 12.62 9.95
CA LEU A 180 -10.20 12.82 8.52
C LEU A 180 -11.60 12.64 7.91
N ARG A 181 -12.08 13.60 7.14
CA ARG A 181 -13.36 13.46 6.42
C ARG A 181 -13.21 12.43 5.30
N LYS A 182 -14.16 11.49 5.17
CA LYS A 182 -14.12 10.53 4.06
C LYS A 182 -14.26 11.26 2.72
N PRO A 183 -13.43 10.96 1.71
CA PRO A 183 -13.54 11.58 0.41
C PRO A 183 -14.87 11.23 -0.26
N THR A 184 -15.50 12.22 -0.87
CA THR A 184 -16.70 12.05 -1.69
C THR A 184 -16.36 11.36 -3.02
N ASN A 185 -17.35 10.80 -3.72
CA ASN A 185 -17.14 10.18 -5.03
C ASN A 185 -16.45 11.12 -6.03
N LYS A 186 -16.77 12.43 -6.01
CA LYS A 186 -16.11 13.43 -6.86
C LYS A 186 -14.63 13.59 -6.50
N GLN A 187 -14.31 13.70 -5.21
CA GLN A 187 -12.92 13.79 -4.73
C GLN A 187 -12.13 12.52 -5.05
N LEU A 188 -12.77 11.35 -4.96
CA LEU A 188 -12.17 10.07 -5.30
C LEU A 188 -11.78 10.00 -6.79
N ILE A 189 -12.64 10.49 -7.69
CA ILE A 189 -12.33 10.58 -9.13
C ILE A 189 -11.15 11.54 -9.37
N ILE A 190 -11.14 12.71 -8.72
CA ILE A 190 -10.02 13.66 -8.81
C ILE A 190 -8.72 13.01 -8.36
N LEU A 191 -8.77 12.23 -7.28
CA LEU A 191 -7.62 11.50 -6.74
C LEU A 191 -7.04 10.51 -7.75
N VAL A 192 -7.92 9.72 -8.39
CA VAL A 192 -7.53 8.76 -9.43
C VAL A 192 -6.89 9.47 -10.63
N ILE A 193 -7.43 10.63 -11.05
CA ILE A 193 -6.85 11.43 -12.14
C ILE A 193 -5.45 11.92 -11.75
N ILE A 194 -5.27 12.43 -10.53
CA ILE A 194 -3.96 12.90 -10.04
C ILE A 194 -2.96 11.75 -10.01
N VAL A 195 -3.33 10.59 -9.44
CA VAL A 195 -2.45 9.42 -9.40
C VAL A 195 -2.10 8.95 -10.81
N SER A 196 -3.09 8.85 -11.70
CA SER A 196 -2.86 8.46 -13.09
C SER A 196 -1.90 9.42 -13.79
N PHE A 197 -2.05 10.74 -13.59
CA PHE A 197 -1.15 11.73 -14.16
C PHE A 197 0.29 11.56 -13.64
N ILE A 198 0.47 11.38 -12.32
CA ILE A 198 1.78 11.16 -11.70
C ILE A 198 2.42 9.87 -12.25
N VAL A 199 1.67 8.78 -12.34
CA VAL A 199 2.16 7.50 -12.85
C VAL A 199 2.52 7.61 -14.33
N SER A 200 1.71 8.26 -15.15
CA SER A 200 2.03 8.55 -16.56
C SER A 200 3.30 9.38 -16.69
N PHE A 201 3.47 10.40 -15.83
CA PHE A 201 4.69 11.20 -15.81
C PHE A 201 5.92 10.36 -15.44
N ILE A 202 5.83 9.50 -14.42
CA ILE A 202 6.91 8.56 -14.04
C ILE A 202 7.24 7.63 -15.20
N LEU A 203 6.25 7.13 -15.93
CA LEU A 203 6.50 6.25 -17.07
C LEU A 203 7.22 6.94 -18.22
N LEU A 204 6.85 8.20 -18.52
CA LEU A 204 7.37 8.97 -19.65
C LEU A 204 8.74 9.62 -19.39
N TYR A 205 8.97 10.15 -18.19
CA TYR A 205 10.13 11.00 -17.89
C TYR A 205 11.17 10.37 -16.99
N SER A 206 10.87 9.23 -16.36
CA SER A 206 11.89 8.54 -15.59
C SER A 206 12.93 7.99 -16.55
N ASP A 207 14.21 8.24 -16.31
CA ASP A 207 15.32 7.42 -16.81
C ASP A 207 16.05 6.77 -15.62
N TYR A 208 15.27 6.15 -14.73
CA TYR A 208 15.79 5.58 -13.47
C TYR A 208 16.49 4.22 -13.68
N TYR A 209 17.66 4.31 -14.30
CA TYR A 209 18.89 3.53 -14.19
C TYR A 209 19.46 3.09 -12.84
N ILE A 210 18.80 2.40 -11.90
CA ILE A 210 19.58 1.89 -10.74
C ILE A 210 20.50 0.75 -11.22
N LYS A 211 21.81 1.01 -11.26
CA LYS A 211 22.85 -0.03 -11.41
C LYS A 211 22.83 -0.87 -10.13
N HIS A 212 22.07 -1.95 -10.16
CA HIS A 212 21.91 -2.85 -9.04
C HIS A 212 23.21 -3.62 -8.82
N ASN A 213 24.01 -3.22 -7.83
CA ASN A 213 24.89 -4.17 -7.16
C ASN A 213 24.04 -4.93 -6.15
N ILE A 214 23.19 -5.84 -6.64
CA ILE A 214 22.79 -6.97 -5.77
C ILE A 214 24.12 -7.64 -5.44
N VAL A 215 24.54 -7.58 -4.18
CA VAL A 215 25.49 -8.56 -3.69
C VAL A 215 24.80 -9.89 -3.97
N LYS A 216 25.21 -10.56 -5.05
CA LYS A 216 24.84 -11.94 -5.32
C LYS A 216 25.45 -12.74 -4.19
N GLU A 217 24.80 -12.74 -3.03
CA GLU A 217 24.90 -13.90 -2.17
C GLU A 217 24.42 -15.06 -3.04
N LYS A 218 25.31 -16.01 -3.29
CA LYS A 218 24.94 -17.27 -3.95
C LYS A 218 23.64 -17.73 -3.31
N ALA A 219 22.62 -18.00 -4.12
CA ALA A 219 21.43 -18.62 -3.58
C ALA A 219 21.88 -19.88 -2.84
N LEU A 220 21.56 -19.99 -1.55
CA LEU A 220 21.87 -21.15 -0.70
C LEU A 220 21.43 -22.48 -1.34
N ILE A 221 20.48 -22.42 -2.27
CA ILE A 221 19.98 -23.57 -3.04
C ILE A 221 21.10 -24.22 -3.87
N ASN A 222 22.08 -23.47 -4.35
CA ASN A 222 23.19 -24.04 -5.12
C ASN A 222 24.17 -24.85 -4.27
N ASP A 223 24.19 -24.66 -2.94
CA ASP A 223 25.06 -25.40 -2.03
C ASP A 223 24.39 -26.70 -1.50
N PHE A 224 23.11 -26.95 -1.82
CA PHE A 224 22.38 -28.18 -1.48
C PHE A 224 22.41 -29.24 -2.59
N TYR A 225 22.96 -28.92 -3.76
CA TYR A 225 23.01 -29.81 -4.94
C TYR A 225 24.44 -30.15 -5.40
N GLU A 226 25.47 -29.79 -4.63
CA GLU A 226 26.85 -30.32 -4.73
C GLU A 226 27.11 -31.31 -3.60
#